data_AF-A0A923CPF9-F1
#
_entry.id   AF-A0A923CPF9-F1
#
_cell.length_a   1.000
_cell.length_b   1.000
_cell.length_c   1.000
_cell.angle_alpha   90.00
_cell.angle_beta   90.00
_cell.angle_gamma   90.00
#
_symmetry.space_group_name_H-M   'P 1'
#
loop_
_entity.id
_entity.type
_entity.pdbx_description
1 polymer ?
#
loop_
_entity_poly.entity_id
_entity_poly.type
_entity_poly.pdbx_seq_one_letter_code
_entity_poly.pdbx_strand_id
1 'polypeptide(L)'
;MASLGLILLAMPLAVLAVLPALLTVEPWRAVIAALLVADIAAGAVANVTRGTNEHYAASGRRRAVFLAVHVHLPAVALLLDLPLVPALVGWVLTIVAGTIVVLMQRSTIQRPAAAAAVIVILSAVTITPETTVPLLFVTAMFALKVVFSFAVDHSRATGP
;
A
#
# COMPACT_ATOMS: atom_id res chain seq x y z
N MET A 1 10.89 14.96 12.33
CA MET A 1 11.97 15.22 11.35
C MET A 1 12.45 13.93 10.66
N ALA A 2 12.76 12.85 11.39
CA ALA A 2 13.20 11.57 10.79
C ALA A 2 12.17 10.94 9.81
N SER A 3 10.87 10.98 10.13
CA SER A 3 9.82 10.45 9.26
C SER A 3 9.66 11.21 7.93
N LEU A 4 9.85 12.53 7.92
CA LEU A 4 9.79 13.32 6.70
C LEU A 4 10.93 12.96 5.74
N GLY A 5 12.15 12.77 6.27
CA GLY A 5 13.29 12.29 5.48
C GLY A 5 13.04 10.93 4.84
N LEU A 6 12.45 9.98 5.58
CA LEU A 6 12.10 8.65 5.05
C LEU A 6 11.01 8.72 3.96
N ILE A 7 10.02 9.58 4.11
CA ILE A 7 8.97 9.79 3.09
C ILE A 7 9.59 10.38 1.81
N LEU A 8 10.40 11.45 1.97
CA LEU A 8 11.08 12.10 0.84
C LEU A 8 12.06 11.19 0.12
N LEU A 9 12.60 10.17 0.80
CA LEU A 9 13.43 9.13 0.18
C LEU A 9 12.57 8.05 -0.52
N ALA A 10 11.48 7.60 0.10
CA ALA A 10 10.66 6.50 -0.40
C ALA A 10 9.91 6.87 -1.70
N MET A 11 9.39 8.09 -1.81
CA MET A 11 8.65 8.55 -2.98
C MET A 11 9.46 8.47 -4.29
N PRO A 12 10.65 9.09 -4.42
CA PRO A 12 11.41 9.04 -5.67
C PRO A 12 11.89 7.63 -5.99
N LEU A 13 12.28 6.84 -4.97
CA LEU A 13 12.68 5.44 -5.18
C LEU A 13 11.52 4.60 -5.74
N ALA A 14 10.30 4.81 -5.26
CA ALA A 14 9.11 4.14 -5.77
C ALA A 14 8.83 4.49 -7.24
N VAL A 15 8.91 5.78 -7.58
CA VAL A 15 8.73 6.25 -8.96
C VAL A 15 9.83 5.68 -9.88
N LEU A 16 11.08 5.63 -9.40
CA LEU A 16 12.19 5.02 -10.15
C LEU A 16 11.98 3.52 -10.39
N ALA A 17 11.41 2.79 -9.42
CA ALA A 17 11.13 1.37 -9.55
C ALA A 17 10.12 1.03 -10.67
N VAL A 18 9.28 2.00 -11.05
CA VAL A 18 8.31 1.87 -12.15
C VAL A 18 8.69 2.69 -13.38
N LEU A 19 9.87 3.32 -13.40
CA LEU A 19 10.32 4.19 -14.48
C LEU A 19 10.23 3.54 -15.87
N PRO A 20 10.60 2.26 -16.07
CA PRO A 20 10.45 1.63 -17.38
C PRO A 20 9.01 1.65 -17.91
N ALA A 21 8.01 1.45 -17.04
CA ALA A 21 6.60 1.49 -17.42
C ALA A 21 6.07 2.92 -17.59
N LEU A 22 6.65 3.90 -16.90
CA LEU A 22 6.31 5.32 -17.09
C LEU A 22 6.74 5.84 -18.46
N LEU A 23 7.87 5.33 -18.98
CA LEU A 23 8.43 5.77 -20.27
C LEU A 23 7.71 5.15 -21.48
N THR A 24 6.81 4.18 -21.28
CA THR A 24 6.08 3.49 -22.35
C THR A 24 4.68 4.03 -22.61
N VAL A 25 4.22 5.01 -21.82
CA VAL A 25 2.87 5.57 -21.91
C VAL A 25 2.89 7.08 -22.18
N GLU A 26 1.73 7.62 -22.55
CA GLU A 26 1.54 9.05 -22.75
C GLU A 26 1.96 9.88 -21.52
N PRO A 27 2.58 11.07 -21.70
CA PRO A 27 3.13 11.85 -20.59
C PRO A 27 2.12 12.19 -19.48
N TRP A 28 0.86 12.45 -19.83
CA TRP A 28 -0.16 12.76 -18.84
C TRP A 28 -0.51 11.52 -17.98
N ARG A 29 -0.50 10.31 -18.56
CA ARG A 29 -0.70 9.05 -17.84
C ARG A 29 0.48 8.80 -16.92
N ALA A 30 1.69 9.02 -17.42
CA ALA A 30 2.93 8.88 -16.65
C ALA A 30 2.93 9.80 -15.42
N VAL A 31 2.57 11.08 -15.59
CA VAL A 31 2.51 12.05 -14.47
C VAL A 31 1.51 11.61 -13.42
N ILE A 32 0.28 11.22 -13.81
CA ILE A 32 -0.73 10.77 -12.85
C ILE A 32 -0.29 9.48 -12.15
N ALA A 33 0.25 8.51 -12.90
CA ALA A 33 0.73 7.26 -12.31
C ALA A 33 1.89 7.49 -11.34
N ALA A 34 2.85 8.36 -11.68
CA ALA A 34 3.95 8.72 -10.79
C ALA A 34 3.44 9.35 -9.48
N LEU A 35 2.43 10.23 -9.55
CA LEU A 35 1.82 10.81 -8.36
C LEU A 35 1.13 9.75 -7.49
N LEU A 36 0.40 8.81 -8.10
CA LEU A 36 -0.25 7.71 -7.37
C LEU A 36 0.77 6.78 -6.72
N VAL A 37 1.83 6.40 -7.44
CA VAL A 37 2.91 5.56 -6.90
C VAL A 37 3.65 6.27 -5.76
N ALA A 38 3.90 7.58 -5.90
CA ALA A 38 4.48 8.38 -4.84
C ALA A 38 3.58 8.48 -3.61
N ASP A 39 2.25 8.65 -3.78
CA ASP A 39 1.29 8.62 -2.67
C ASP A 39 1.25 7.24 -1.98
N ILE A 40 1.30 6.14 -2.74
CA ILE A 40 1.39 4.80 -2.19
C ILE A 40 2.65 4.68 -1.30
N ALA A 41 3.80 5.10 -1.81
CA ALA A 41 5.07 5.04 -1.08
C ALA A 41 5.07 5.95 0.16
N ALA A 42 4.60 7.19 0.01
CA ALA A 42 4.48 8.14 1.11
C ALA A 42 3.57 7.59 2.20
N GLY A 43 2.41 7.05 1.83
CA GLY A 43 1.46 6.44 2.77
C GLY A 43 2.03 5.20 3.48
N ALA A 44 2.82 4.37 2.79
CA ALA A 44 3.47 3.22 3.39
C ALA A 44 4.40 3.60 4.55
N VAL A 45 5.07 4.75 4.45
CA VAL A 45 5.96 5.26 5.51
C VAL A 45 5.22 6.16 6.50
N ALA A 46 4.33 7.03 6.04
CA ALA A 46 3.63 8.00 6.88
C ALA A 46 2.66 7.32 7.86
N ASN A 47 2.02 6.22 7.46
CA ASN A 47 1.00 5.56 8.27
C ASN A 47 1.57 4.81 9.49
N VAL A 48 2.85 4.41 9.46
CA VAL A 48 3.50 3.85 10.66
C VAL A 48 3.89 4.92 11.69
N THR A 49 3.84 6.20 11.34
CA THR A 49 4.19 7.28 12.26
C THR A 49 3.09 7.52 13.30
N ARG A 50 3.48 7.89 14.52
CA ARG A 50 2.57 8.08 15.66
C ARG A 50 1.42 9.03 15.36
N GLY A 51 1.71 10.19 14.72
CA GLY A 51 0.69 11.20 14.41
C GLY A 51 -0.41 10.68 13.48
N THR A 52 -0.04 9.95 12.42
CA THR A 52 -1.02 9.39 11.48
C THR A 52 -1.78 8.22 12.09
N ASN A 53 -1.10 7.35 12.85
CA ASN A 53 -1.75 6.22 13.50
C ASN A 53 -2.80 6.70 14.53
N GLU A 54 -2.47 7.72 15.34
CA GLU A 54 -3.42 8.32 16.30
C GLU A 54 -4.60 9.01 15.59
N HIS A 55 -4.35 9.71 14.47
CA HIS A 55 -5.41 10.39 13.70
C HIS A 55 -6.50 9.43 13.18
N TYR A 56 -6.09 8.25 12.68
CA TYR A 56 -7.02 7.22 12.21
C TYR A 56 -7.56 6.34 13.34
N ALA A 57 -6.80 6.11 14.41
CA ALA A 57 -7.28 5.39 15.60
C ALA A 57 -8.42 6.12 16.32
N ALA A 58 -8.50 7.44 16.20
CA ALA A 58 -9.54 8.25 16.82
C ALA A 58 -10.96 8.02 16.27
N SER A 59 -11.13 7.39 15.09
CA SER A 59 -12.46 7.18 14.51
C SER A 59 -12.53 5.98 13.57
N GLY A 60 -13.36 4.98 13.90
CA GLY A 60 -13.66 3.84 13.03
C GLY A 60 -14.25 4.23 11.67
N ARG A 61 -15.01 5.35 11.61
CA ARG A 61 -15.56 5.89 10.37
C ARG A 61 -14.46 6.41 9.42
N ARG A 62 -13.43 7.09 9.96
CA ARG A 62 -12.28 7.55 9.15
C ARG A 62 -11.51 6.36 8.57
N ARG A 63 -11.40 5.27 9.32
CA ARG A 63 -10.75 4.05 8.84
C ARG A 63 -11.52 3.37 7.71
N ALA A 64 -12.84 3.26 7.85
CA ALA A 64 -13.71 2.68 6.82
C ALA A 64 -13.69 3.50 5.51
N VAL A 65 -13.76 4.83 5.61
CA VAL A 65 -13.68 5.73 4.44
C VAL A 65 -12.31 5.63 3.78
N PHE A 66 -11.23 5.58 4.56
CA PHE A 66 -9.89 5.41 4.03
C PHE A 66 -9.79 4.12 3.22
N LEU A 67 -10.22 2.98 3.79
CA LEU A 67 -10.15 1.70 3.08
C LEU A 67 -11.00 1.67 1.80
N ALA A 68 -12.18 2.30 1.82
CA ALA A 68 -13.11 2.32 0.68
C ALA A 68 -12.59 3.08 -0.55
N VAL A 69 -11.69 4.07 -0.37
CA VAL A 69 -11.21 4.93 -1.47
C VAL A 69 -9.92 4.38 -2.13
N HIS A 70 -9.34 3.29 -1.62
CA HIS A 70 -8.06 2.77 -2.12
C HIS A 70 -8.20 1.95 -3.42
N VAL A 71 -8.52 2.62 -4.54
CA VAL A 71 -8.52 2.04 -5.90
C VAL A 71 -7.21 2.30 -6.65
N HIS A 72 -6.15 2.68 -5.93
CA HIS A 72 -4.88 3.15 -6.51
C HIS A 72 -4.18 2.07 -7.32
N LEU A 73 -4.16 0.81 -6.85
CA LEU A 73 -3.47 -0.29 -7.55
C LEU A 73 -4.10 -0.60 -8.93
N PRO A 74 -5.44 -0.79 -9.05
CA PRO A 74 -6.08 -0.90 -10.37
C PRO A 74 -5.88 0.34 -11.25
N ALA A 75 -5.96 1.54 -10.68
CA ALA A 75 -5.75 2.79 -11.43
C ALA A 75 -4.33 2.89 -12.00
N VAL A 76 -3.30 2.55 -11.20
CA VAL A 76 -1.91 2.52 -11.67
C VAL A 76 -1.73 1.48 -12.77
N ALA A 77 -2.34 0.30 -12.64
CA ALA A 77 -2.26 -0.72 -13.68
C ALA A 77 -2.86 -0.23 -15.01
N LEU A 78 -4.03 0.41 -14.96
CA LEU A 78 -4.67 1.00 -16.14
C LEU A 78 -3.87 2.17 -16.72
N LEU A 79 -3.26 3.03 -15.90
CA LEU A 79 -2.49 4.18 -16.38
C LEU A 79 -1.17 3.77 -17.04
N LEU A 80 -0.59 2.64 -16.63
CA LEU A 80 0.71 2.16 -17.08
C LEU A 80 0.62 0.99 -18.08
N ASP A 81 -0.58 0.65 -18.57
CA ASP A 81 -0.82 -0.54 -19.41
C ASP A 81 -0.25 -1.83 -18.80
N LEU A 82 -0.31 -1.96 -17.47
CA LEU A 82 0.09 -3.17 -16.75
C LEU A 82 -1.07 -4.18 -16.72
N PRO A 83 -0.78 -5.48 -16.57
CA PRO A 83 -1.80 -6.52 -16.54
C PRO A 83 -2.81 -6.31 -15.41
N LEU A 84 -4.09 -6.21 -15.78
CA LEU A 84 -5.16 -5.83 -14.86
C LEU A 84 -5.55 -6.97 -13.91
N VAL A 85 -5.50 -8.23 -14.38
CA VAL A 85 -5.87 -9.41 -13.56
C VAL A 85 -5.01 -9.51 -12.29
N PRO A 86 -3.67 -9.56 -12.37
CA PRO A 86 -2.84 -9.59 -11.15
C PRO A 86 -2.99 -8.33 -10.29
N ALA A 87 -3.26 -7.16 -10.90
CA ALA A 87 -3.53 -5.93 -10.14
C ALA A 87 -4.82 -6.03 -9.32
N LEU A 88 -5.89 -6.60 -9.90
CA LEU A 88 -7.16 -6.83 -9.22
C LEU A 88 -7.03 -7.90 -8.13
N VAL A 89 -6.28 -8.98 -8.37
CA VAL A 89 -5.98 -9.99 -7.33
C VAL A 89 -5.27 -9.34 -6.15
N GLY A 90 -4.18 -8.61 -6.41
CA GLY A 90 -3.43 -7.91 -5.37
C GLY A 90 -4.30 -6.90 -4.61
N TRP A 91 -5.16 -6.17 -5.33
CA TRP A 91 -6.07 -5.19 -4.76
C TRP A 91 -7.12 -5.83 -3.85
N VAL A 92 -7.87 -6.82 -4.33
CA VAL A 92 -8.91 -7.51 -3.55
C VAL A 92 -8.31 -8.13 -2.29
N LEU A 93 -7.22 -8.87 -2.43
CA LEU A 93 -6.56 -9.51 -1.29
C LEU A 93 -6.06 -8.47 -0.28
N THR A 94 -5.54 -7.33 -0.74
CA THR A 94 -5.11 -6.23 0.13
C THR A 94 -6.27 -5.62 0.91
N ILE A 95 -7.40 -5.34 0.26
CA ILE A 95 -8.57 -4.75 0.93
C ILE A 95 -9.18 -5.73 1.94
N VAL A 96 -9.31 -7.01 1.57
CA VAL A 96 -9.82 -8.06 2.46
C VAL A 96 -8.89 -8.24 3.66
N ALA A 97 -7.57 -8.39 3.44
CA ALA A 97 -6.60 -8.53 4.51
C ALA A 97 -6.55 -7.30 5.42
N GLY A 98 -6.55 -6.09 4.85
CA GLY A 98 -6.59 -4.84 5.60
C GLY A 98 -7.84 -4.75 6.48
N THR A 99 -9.00 -5.17 5.96
CA THR A 99 -10.25 -5.25 6.74
C THR A 99 -10.10 -6.21 7.93
N ILE A 100 -9.58 -7.41 7.69
CA ILE A 100 -9.35 -8.41 8.74
C ILE A 100 -8.41 -7.86 9.81
N VAL A 101 -7.27 -7.28 9.42
CA VAL A 101 -6.29 -6.70 10.36
C VAL A 101 -6.90 -5.55 11.17
N VAL A 102 -7.75 -4.71 10.57
CA VAL A 102 -8.50 -3.67 11.28
C VAL A 102 -9.43 -4.30 12.33
N LEU A 103 -10.10 -5.41 12.03
CA LEU A 103 -10.98 -6.10 12.98
C LEU A 103 -10.20 -6.79 14.11
N MET A 104 -8.95 -7.17 13.87
CA MET A 104 -8.03 -7.73 14.87
C MET A 104 -7.44 -6.69 15.83
N GLN A 105 -7.94 -5.45 15.84
CA GLN A 105 -7.49 -4.43 16.79
C GLN A 105 -7.57 -4.95 18.23
N ARG A 106 -6.50 -4.71 19.01
CA ARG A 106 -6.27 -5.19 20.39
C ARG A 106 -5.82 -6.65 20.51
N SER A 107 -5.75 -7.40 19.40
CA SER A 107 -5.13 -8.72 19.41
C SER A 107 -3.61 -8.62 19.43
N THR A 108 -2.95 -9.43 20.25
CA THR A 108 -1.48 -9.52 20.31
C THR A 108 -0.88 -10.04 19.00
N ILE A 109 -1.66 -10.79 18.21
CA ILE A 109 -1.23 -11.35 16.92
C ILE A 109 -1.52 -10.43 15.72
N GLN A 110 -2.03 -9.20 15.93
CA GLN A 110 -2.40 -8.30 14.83
C GLN A 110 -1.21 -8.01 13.88
N ARG A 111 -0.03 -7.72 14.43
CA ARG A 111 1.19 -7.45 13.66
C ARG A 111 1.70 -8.65 12.88
N PRO A 112 1.94 -9.82 13.50
CA PRO A 112 2.38 -10.99 12.75
C PRO A 112 1.33 -11.41 11.70
N ALA A 113 0.03 -11.28 11.98
CA ALA A 113 -1.02 -11.54 11.00
C ALA A 113 -0.96 -10.57 9.81
N ALA A 114 -0.73 -9.27 10.04
CA ALA A 114 -0.56 -8.29 8.97
C ALA A 114 0.67 -8.57 8.11
N ALA A 115 1.81 -8.90 8.73
CA ALA A 115 3.04 -9.25 8.00
C ALA A 115 2.85 -10.53 7.18
N ALA A 116 2.24 -11.57 7.76
CA ALA A 116 1.91 -12.80 7.06
C ALA A 116 0.95 -12.56 5.89
N ALA A 117 -0.05 -11.69 6.06
CA ALA A 117 -0.97 -11.33 5.00
C ALA A 117 -0.26 -10.63 3.82
N VAL A 118 0.68 -9.72 4.09
CA VAL A 118 1.50 -9.10 3.02
C VAL A 118 2.30 -10.17 2.26
N ILE A 119 2.90 -11.14 2.94
CA ILE A 119 3.61 -12.25 2.29
C ILE A 119 2.66 -13.06 1.41
N VAL A 120 1.48 -13.44 1.92
CA VAL A 120 0.47 -14.19 1.17
C VAL A 120 0.00 -13.43 -0.07
N ILE A 121 -0.27 -12.12 0.05
CA ILE A 121 -0.65 -11.27 -1.08
C ILE A 121 0.43 -11.30 -2.17
N LEU A 122 1.70 -11.14 -1.78
CA LEU A 122 2.80 -11.12 -2.75
C LEU A 122 3.03 -12.49 -3.39
N SER A 123 2.92 -13.58 -2.62
CA SER A 123 2.96 -14.93 -3.17
C SER A 123 1.83 -15.16 -4.17
N ALA A 124 0.59 -14.76 -3.84
CA ALA A 124 -0.58 -14.93 -4.71
C ALA A 124 -0.46 -14.13 -6.01
N VAL A 125 0.02 -12.89 -5.95
CA VAL A 125 0.22 -12.08 -7.15
C VAL A 125 1.38 -12.64 -7.98
N THR A 126 2.47 -13.08 -7.37
CA THR A 126 3.63 -13.65 -8.10
C THR A 126 3.25 -14.88 -8.92
N ILE A 127 2.36 -15.74 -8.41
CA ILE A 127 1.88 -16.93 -9.16
C ILE A 127 0.76 -16.61 -10.16
N THR A 128 0.22 -15.39 -10.15
CA THR A 128 -0.80 -14.98 -11.12
C THR A 128 -0.14 -14.76 -12.49
N PRO A 129 -0.70 -15.31 -13.59
CA PRO A 129 -0.14 -15.13 -14.93
C PRO A 129 0.06 -13.66 -15.31
N GLU A 130 1.04 -13.42 -16.19
CA GLU A 130 1.37 -12.11 -16.76
C GLU A 130 1.91 -11.08 -15.77
N THR A 131 2.09 -11.43 -14.49
CA THR A 131 2.62 -10.52 -13.49
C THR A 131 3.97 -9.93 -13.88
N THR A 132 4.05 -8.61 -13.93
CA THR A 132 5.27 -7.87 -14.27
C THR A 132 5.99 -7.35 -13.03
N VAL A 133 7.29 -7.10 -13.15
CA VAL A 133 8.11 -6.56 -12.06
C VAL A 133 7.59 -5.21 -11.54
N PRO A 134 7.25 -4.21 -12.39
CA PRO A 134 6.66 -2.95 -11.91
C PRO A 134 5.37 -3.17 -11.11
N LEU A 135 4.50 -4.09 -11.56
CA LEU A 135 3.26 -4.38 -10.87
C LEU A 135 3.50 -5.01 -9.49
N LEU A 136 4.48 -5.93 -9.38
CA LEU A 136 4.86 -6.50 -8.09
C LEU A 136 5.36 -5.42 -7.12
N PHE A 137 6.19 -4.48 -7.58
CA PHE A 137 6.64 -3.36 -6.75
C PHE A 137 5.47 -2.51 -6.25
N VAL A 138 4.58 -2.07 -7.13
CA VAL A 138 3.42 -1.25 -6.72
C VAL A 138 2.50 -2.04 -5.79
N THR A 139 2.29 -3.33 -6.05
CA THR A 139 1.49 -4.21 -5.19
C THR A 139 2.10 -4.34 -3.81
N ALA A 140 3.42 -4.55 -3.70
CA ALA A 140 4.13 -4.63 -2.42
C ALA A 140 3.98 -3.35 -1.60
N MET A 141 4.18 -2.18 -2.23
CA MET A 141 4.02 -0.91 -1.52
C MET A 141 2.57 -0.66 -1.13
N PHE A 142 1.61 -1.03 -1.98
CA PHE A 142 0.18 -0.90 -1.70
C PHE A 142 -0.27 -1.81 -0.55
N ALA A 143 0.11 -3.09 -0.58
CA ALA A 143 -0.16 -4.05 0.49
C ALA A 143 0.48 -3.60 1.81
N LEU A 144 1.73 -3.13 1.77
CA LEU A 144 2.40 -2.57 2.94
C LEU A 144 1.65 -1.34 3.48
N LYS A 145 1.30 -0.37 2.61
CA LYS A 145 0.55 0.83 2.99
C LYS A 145 -0.77 0.51 3.70
N VAL A 146 -1.54 -0.41 3.14
CA VAL A 146 -2.91 -0.68 3.59
C VAL A 146 -2.95 -1.70 4.73
N VAL A 147 -2.31 -2.87 4.56
CA VAL A 147 -2.43 -3.98 5.51
C VAL A 147 -1.51 -3.80 6.70
N PHE A 148 -0.27 -3.39 6.47
CA PHE A 148 0.68 -3.25 7.56
C PHE A 148 0.60 -1.85 8.15
N SER A 149 0.99 -0.82 7.39
CA SER A 149 1.19 0.53 7.89
C SER A 149 -0.09 1.18 8.40
N PHE A 150 -1.23 0.98 7.72
CA PHE A 150 -2.51 1.58 8.08
C PHE A 150 -3.36 0.74 9.05
N ALA A 151 -3.55 -0.55 8.76
CA ALA A 151 -4.51 -1.37 9.52
C ALA A 151 -4.00 -1.77 10.92
N VAL A 152 -2.68 -1.86 11.11
CA VAL A 152 -2.06 -2.20 12.39
C VAL A 152 -2.06 -0.99 13.34
N ASP A 153 -2.36 -1.23 14.61
CA ASP A 153 -2.16 -0.23 15.67
C ASP A 153 -0.70 -0.23 16.16
N HIS A 154 0.08 0.75 15.70
CA HIS A 154 1.50 0.88 16.02
C HIS A 154 1.77 1.59 17.35
N SER A 155 0.85 2.45 17.80
CA SER A 155 1.01 3.25 19.03
C SER A 155 1.04 2.40 20.30
N ARG A 156 0.49 1.18 20.26
CA ARG A 156 0.55 0.23 21.38
C ARG A 156 1.84 -0.58 21.47
N ALA A 157 2.77 -0.46 20.50
CA ALA A 157 4.09 -1.12 20.57
C ALA A 157 4.95 -0.54 21.68
N THR A 158 4.81 0.77 21.88
CA THR A 158 5.47 1.54 22.92
C THR A 158 4.54 1.54 24.12
N GLY A 159 4.53 0.44 24.88
CA GLY A 159 4.05 0.52 26.25
C GLY A 159 4.92 1.49 27.06
N PRO A 160 4.43 2.02 28.20
CA PRO A 160 5.33 2.52 29.23
C PRO A 160 6.35 1.44 29.65
#